data_AF-A0AAV3QB11-F1
#
_entry.id   AF-A0AAV3QB11-F1
#
_cell.length_a   1.000
_cell.length_b   1.000
_cell.length_c   1.000
_cell.angle_alpha   90.00
_cell.angle_beta   90.00
_cell.angle_gamma   90.00
#
_symmetry.space_group_name_H-M   'P 1'
#
loop_
_entity.id
_entity.type
_entity.pdbx_description
1 polymer ?
#
loop_
_entity_poly.entity_id
_entity_poly.type
_entity_poly.pdbx_seq_one_letter_code
_entity_poly.pdbx_strand_id
1 'polypeptide(L)'
;MATHQLTICSFVTCIIVSYMLLAAAAAERGSGGGGNACGKMPIRSAALSLSPCLGAAQNPRAKVAPACCSKVNALIRTAPKCLCAVLLSPIASQAGIKPAVGIAIPKRCNIRNRQAGKKCGRYIVP
;
A
#
# COMPACT_ATOMS: atom_id res chain seq x y z
N MET A 1 -34.96 -35.87 6.96
CA MET A 1 -33.70 -35.43 7.59
C MET A 1 -32.73 -34.80 6.58
N ALA A 2 -32.59 -35.33 5.36
CA ALA A 2 -31.70 -34.77 4.33
C ALA A 2 -32.16 -33.41 3.74
N THR A 3 -33.47 -33.18 3.63
CA THR A 3 -34.04 -31.91 3.13
C THR A 3 -33.82 -30.74 4.09
N HIS A 4 -33.72 -31.00 5.40
CA HIS A 4 -33.49 -29.97 6.42
C HIS A 4 -32.02 -29.49 6.42
N GLN A 5 -31.07 -30.41 6.22
CA GLN A 5 -29.63 -30.11 6.08
C GLN A 5 -29.32 -29.25 4.85
N LEU A 6 -29.99 -29.50 3.72
CA LEU A 6 -29.77 -28.74 2.49
C LEU A 6 -30.27 -27.28 2.61
N THR A 7 -31.39 -27.08 3.29
CA THR A 7 -31.93 -25.74 3.57
C THR A 7 -31.04 -24.96 4.53
N ILE A 8 -30.53 -25.59 5.59
CA ILE A 8 -29.59 -24.97 6.54
C ILE A 8 -28.29 -24.56 5.83
N CYS A 9 -27.78 -25.38 4.91
CA CYS A 9 -26.57 -25.06 4.15
C CYS A 9 -26.78 -23.86 3.21
N SER A 10 -27.94 -23.77 2.55
CA SER A 10 -28.34 -22.59 1.77
C SER A 10 -28.48 -21.32 2.62
N PHE A 11 -29.08 -21.42 3.80
CA PHE A 11 -29.21 -20.26 4.70
C PHE A 11 -27.85 -19.78 5.20
N VAL A 12 -26.97 -20.70 5.60
CA VAL A 12 -25.62 -20.36 6.09
C VAL A 12 -24.76 -19.76 4.98
N THR A 13 -24.82 -20.30 3.77
CA THR A 13 -24.09 -19.73 2.62
C THR A 13 -24.62 -18.36 2.23
N CYS A 14 -25.94 -18.14 2.23
CA CYS A 14 -26.53 -16.82 2.00
C CYS A 14 -26.13 -15.80 3.08
N ILE A 15 -26.06 -16.21 4.35
CA ILE A 15 -25.61 -15.36 5.46
C ILE A 15 -24.13 -15.01 5.30
N ILE A 16 -23.27 -15.96 4.93
CA ILE A 16 -21.84 -15.70 4.71
C ILE A 16 -21.62 -14.78 3.51
N VAL A 17 -22.32 -15.01 2.40
CA VAL A 17 -22.21 -14.17 1.18
C VAL A 17 -22.72 -12.77 1.45
N SER A 18 -23.89 -12.62 2.09
CA SER A 18 -24.42 -11.31 2.48
C SER A 18 -23.49 -10.59 3.46
N TYR A 19 -22.97 -11.28 4.48
CA TYR A 19 -21.98 -10.70 5.41
C TYR A 19 -20.71 -10.25 4.70
N MET A 20 -20.18 -11.04 3.76
CA MET A 20 -19.01 -10.67 2.96
C MET A 20 -19.30 -9.47 2.04
N LEU A 21 -20.49 -9.38 1.44
CA LEU A 21 -20.92 -8.21 0.67
C LEU A 21 -21.10 -6.96 1.55
N LEU A 22 -21.69 -7.09 2.73
CA LEU A 22 -21.80 -5.98 3.70
C LEU A 22 -20.43 -5.55 4.22
N ALA A 23 -19.52 -6.49 4.47
CA ALA A 23 -18.15 -6.20 4.88
C ALA A 23 -17.35 -5.50 3.77
N ALA A 24 -17.55 -5.91 2.51
CA ALA A 24 -16.97 -5.22 1.35
C ALA A 24 -17.53 -3.79 1.21
N ALA A 25 -18.85 -3.58 1.39
CA ALA A 25 -19.46 -2.25 1.38
C ALA A 25 -19.02 -1.37 2.57
N ALA A 26 -18.69 -1.97 3.72
CA ALA A 26 -18.16 -1.26 4.88
C ALA A 26 -16.65 -0.94 4.76
N ALA A 27 -15.91 -1.69 3.94
CA ALA A 27 -14.48 -1.44 3.67
C ALA A 27 -14.22 -0.13 2.91
N GLU A 28 -15.27 0.50 2.38
CA GLU A 28 -15.23 1.83 1.75
C GLU A 28 -15.05 2.96 2.78
N ARG A 29 -15.19 2.71 4.09
CA ARG A 29 -14.92 3.71 5.16
C ARG A 29 -13.50 3.67 5.71
N GLY A 30 -12.54 3.22 4.90
CA GLY A 30 -11.12 3.34 5.18
C GLY A 30 -10.47 4.53 4.48
N SER A 31 -10.97 5.75 4.66
CA SER A 31 -10.27 6.97 4.20
C SER A 31 -10.02 7.92 5.36
N GLY A 32 -9.13 7.48 6.26
CA GLY A 32 -8.43 8.40 7.13
C GLY A 32 -7.57 9.33 6.27
N GLY A 33 -7.96 10.61 6.26
CA GLY A 33 -7.12 11.79 6.05
C GLY A 33 -6.04 11.73 4.95
N GLY A 34 -6.29 12.44 3.85
CA GLY A 34 -5.21 12.90 2.99
C GLY A 34 -5.71 13.39 1.65
N GLY A 35 -5.66 14.70 1.44
CA GLY A 35 -5.72 15.29 0.10
C GLY A 35 -4.79 14.52 -0.85
N ASN A 36 -5.23 14.40 -2.10
CA ASN A 36 -4.70 13.57 -3.18
C ASN A 36 -3.18 13.70 -3.43
N ALA A 37 -2.34 13.21 -2.53
CA ALA A 37 -0.88 13.13 -2.69
C ALA A 37 -0.49 12.25 -3.90
N CYS A 38 -1.39 11.36 -4.29
CA CYS A 38 -1.30 10.49 -5.47
C CYS A 38 -2.15 10.96 -6.66
N GLY A 39 -2.71 12.17 -6.60
CA GLY A 39 -3.54 12.73 -7.67
C GLY A 39 -4.80 11.89 -7.91
N LYS A 40 -4.98 11.42 -9.14
CA LYS A 40 -6.10 10.55 -9.54
C LYS A 40 -5.93 9.09 -9.13
N MET A 41 -4.73 8.68 -8.72
CA MET A 41 -4.45 7.30 -8.34
C MET A 41 -4.77 7.08 -6.85
N PRO A 42 -5.58 6.07 -6.50
CA PRO A 42 -5.80 5.75 -5.09
C PRO A 42 -4.51 5.24 -4.44
N ILE A 43 -4.28 5.63 -3.18
CA ILE A 43 -3.08 5.26 -2.41
C ILE A 43 -2.89 3.75 -2.37
N ARG A 44 -3.98 2.98 -2.29
CA ARG A 44 -3.95 1.51 -2.29
C ARG A 44 -3.35 0.96 -3.58
N SER A 45 -3.75 1.44 -4.75
CA SER A 45 -3.19 0.99 -6.04
C SER A 45 -1.72 1.39 -6.19
N ALA A 46 -1.33 2.56 -5.67
CA ALA A 46 0.07 2.97 -5.60
C ALA A 46 0.89 2.03 -4.69
N ALA A 47 0.35 1.68 -3.52
CA ALA A 47 0.97 0.75 -2.58
C ALA A 47 1.12 -0.67 -3.16
N LEU A 48 0.09 -1.17 -3.84
CA LEU A 48 0.13 -2.48 -4.52
C LEU A 48 1.19 -2.50 -5.64
N SER A 49 1.34 -1.41 -6.37
CA SER A 49 2.40 -1.27 -7.39
C SER A 49 3.82 -1.31 -6.81
N LEU A 50 3.96 -1.08 -5.50
CA LEU A 50 5.20 -1.14 -4.73
C LEU A 50 5.40 -2.50 -4.02
N SER A 51 4.54 -3.50 -4.28
CA SER A 51 4.74 -4.90 -3.84
C SER A 51 6.17 -5.43 -4.06
N PRO A 52 6.85 -5.24 -5.21
CA PRO A 52 8.23 -5.70 -5.39
C PRO A 52 9.24 -5.01 -4.47
N CYS A 53 8.87 -3.93 -3.78
CA CYS A 53 9.70 -3.20 -2.84
C CYS A 53 9.56 -3.67 -1.39
N LEU A 54 8.61 -4.55 -1.05
CA LEU A 54 8.28 -4.88 0.34
C LEU A 54 9.50 -5.36 1.14
N GLY A 55 10.27 -6.32 0.62
CA GLY A 55 11.48 -6.79 1.30
C GLY A 55 12.52 -5.69 1.51
N ALA A 56 12.68 -4.78 0.55
CA ALA A 56 13.60 -3.65 0.64
C ALA A 56 13.08 -2.51 1.56
N ALA A 57 11.76 -2.42 1.75
CA ALA A 57 11.10 -1.44 2.59
C ALA A 57 11.02 -1.87 4.07
N GLN A 58 11.07 -3.18 4.33
CA GLN A 58 11.12 -3.76 5.68
C GLN A 58 12.56 -3.83 6.21
N ASN A 59 13.52 -4.15 5.33
CA ASN A 59 14.90 -4.45 5.70
C ASN A 59 15.90 -3.51 5.00
N PRO A 60 16.65 -2.67 5.74
CA PRO A 60 17.59 -1.72 5.15
C PRO A 60 18.78 -2.40 4.44
N ARG A 61 19.06 -3.67 4.76
CA ARG A 61 20.13 -4.47 4.15
C ARG A 61 19.65 -5.34 2.97
N ALA A 62 18.35 -5.54 2.79
CA ALA A 62 17.83 -6.46 1.78
C ALA A 62 18.01 -5.91 0.36
N LYS A 63 18.57 -6.69 -0.57
CA LYS A 63 18.82 -6.24 -1.95
C LYS A 63 17.53 -5.71 -2.59
N VAL A 64 17.63 -4.58 -3.29
CA VAL A 64 16.47 -3.99 -3.96
C VAL A 64 16.29 -4.64 -5.32
N ALA A 65 15.10 -5.19 -5.58
CA ALA A 65 14.77 -5.77 -6.87
C ALA A 65 14.78 -4.67 -7.97
N PRO A 66 15.26 -4.97 -9.19
CA PRO A 66 15.23 -3.99 -10.29
C PRO A 66 13.80 -3.53 -10.62
N ALA A 67 12.82 -4.43 -10.53
CA ALA A 67 11.41 -4.10 -10.68
C ALA A 67 10.93 -3.06 -9.65
N CYS A 68 11.40 -3.14 -8.40
CA CYS A 68 11.10 -2.13 -7.39
C CYS A 68 11.63 -0.76 -7.81
N CYS A 69 12.90 -0.67 -8.22
CA CYS A 69 13.50 0.59 -8.64
C CYS A 69 12.79 1.24 -9.82
N SER A 70 12.37 0.44 -10.82
CA SER A 70 11.60 0.93 -11.96
C SER A 70 10.25 1.51 -11.54
N LYS A 71 9.51 0.84 -10.65
CA LYS A 71 8.21 1.32 -10.15
C LYS A 71 8.34 2.57 -9.29
N VAL A 72 9.36 2.62 -8.41
CA VAL A 72 9.65 3.80 -7.59
C VAL A 72 10.06 4.99 -8.46
N ASN A 73 10.91 4.79 -9.47
CA ASN A 73 11.31 5.84 -10.40
C ASN A 73 10.11 6.37 -11.19
N ALA A 74 9.24 5.49 -11.68
CA ALA A 74 8.00 5.90 -12.35
C ALA A 74 7.10 6.72 -11.42
N LEU A 75 6.91 6.26 -10.18
CA LEU A 75 6.06 6.95 -9.20
C LEU A 75 6.62 8.31 -8.79
N ILE A 76 7.94 8.45 -8.61
CA ILE A 76 8.57 9.73 -8.28
C ILE A 76 8.40 10.73 -9.43
N ARG A 77 8.43 10.27 -10.68
CA ARG A 77 8.25 11.12 -11.87
C ARG A 77 6.82 11.60 -12.02
N THR A 78 5.82 10.76 -11.73
CA THR A 78 4.41 11.11 -11.91
C THR A 78 3.80 11.76 -10.67
N ALA A 79 4.13 11.28 -9.48
CA ALA A 79 3.55 11.69 -8.22
C ALA A 79 4.58 11.60 -7.07
N PRO A 80 5.55 12.55 -6.99
CA PRO A 80 6.64 12.50 -6.01
C PRO A 80 6.16 12.51 -4.55
N LYS A 81 5.03 13.17 -4.26
CA LYS A 81 4.43 13.20 -2.92
C LYS A 81 3.69 11.89 -2.57
N CYS A 82 3.29 11.10 -3.57
CA CYS A 82 2.55 9.86 -3.38
C CYS A 82 3.36 8.80 -2.65
N LEU A 83 4.65 8.67 -2.97
CA LEU A 83 5.53 7.70 -2.31
C LEU A 83 5.56 7.91 -0.79
N CYS A 84 5.66 9.18 -0.36
CA CYS A 84 5.63 9.52 1.05
C CYS A 84 4.28 9.18 1.69
N ALA A 85 3.18 9.53 1.03
CA ALA A 85 1.84 9.22 1.51
C ALA A 85 1.60 7.72 1.66
N VAL A 86 2.07 6.90 0.70
CA VAL A 86 2.01 5.44 0.78
C VAL A 86 2.76 4.95 2.01
N LEU A 87 3.99 5.42 2.24
CA LEU A 87 4.81 4.98 3.39
C LEU A 87 4.22 5.36 4.74
N LEU A 88 3.49 6.48 4.81
CA LEU A 88 2.81 6.93 6.03
C LEU A 88 1.36 6.41 6.16
N SER A 89 0.87 5.68 5.16
CA SER A 89 -0.48 5.13 5.16
C SER A 89 -0.60 3.90 6.08
N PRO A 90 -1.81 3.59 6.59
CA PRO A 90 -2.03 2.38 7.38
C PRO A 90 -1.68 1.09 6.63
N ILE A 91 -1.79 1.08 5.29
CA ILE A 91 -1.46 -0.07 4.45
C ILE A 91 0.04 -0.42 4.55
N ALA A 92 0.91 0.60 4.57
CA ALA A 92 2.33 0.38 4.74
C ALA A 92 2.66 -0.18 6.14
N SER A 93 2.00 0.33 7.18
CA SER A 93 2.15 -0.18 8.53
C SER A 93 1.71 -1.64 8.66
N GLN A 94 0.56 -2.00 8.06
CA GLN A 94 0.06 -3.39 8.04
C GLN A 94 0.98 -4.33 7.27
N ALA A 95 1.65 -3.84 6.22
CA ALA A 95 2.65 -4.60 5.47
C ALA A 95 4.03 -4.66 6.15
N GLY A 96 4.16 -4.17 7.40
CA GLY A 96 5.40 -4.17 8.17
C GLY A 96 6.47 -3.21 7.63
N ILE A 97 6.10 -2.28 6.75
CA ILE A 97 7.04 -1.32 6.16
C ILE A 97 7.47 -0.31 7.22
N LYS A 98 8.77 -0.09 7.34
CA LYS A 98 9.34 0.97 8.19
C LYS A 98 9.51 2.22 7.34
N PRO A 99 8.82 3.34 7.63
CA PRO A 99 8.91 4.55 6.80
C PRO A 99 10.35 5.04 6.60
N ALA A 100 11.18 5.00 7.66
CA ALA A 100 12.60 5.36 7.61
C ALA A 100 13.42 4.52 6.62
N VAL A 101 13.07 3.24 6.46
CA VAL A 101 13.73 2.33 5.50
C VAL A 101 13.17 2.55 4.10
N GLY A 102 11.84 2.69 3.99
CA GLY A 102 11.13 2.92 2.73
C GLY A 102 11.55 4.21 2.01
N ILE A 103 11.70 5.33 2.74
CA ILE A 103 12.13 6.62 2.14
C ILE A 103 13.56 6.58 1.60
N ALA A 104 14.38 5.62 2.02
CA ALA A 104 15.75 5.45 1.55
C ALA A 104 15.83 4.60 0.27
N ILE A 105 14.76 3.92 -0.14
CA ILE A 105 14.74 3.09 -1.37
C ILE A 105 15.18 3.88 -2.61
N PRO A 106 14.72 5.13 -2.86
CA PRO A 106 15.15 5.87 -4.04
C PRO A 106 16.67 6.10 -4.09
N LYS A 107 17.30 6.29 -2.92
CA LYS A 107 18.76 6.42 -2.80
C LYS A 107 19.45 5.10 -3.11
N ARG A 108 18.93 3.98 -2.58
CA ARG A 108 19.46 2.62 -2.84
C ARG A 108 19.33 2.20 -4.30
N CYS A 109 18.29 2.70 -4.98
CA CYS A 109 18.07 2.54 -6.42
C CYS A 109 18.86 3.53 -7.29
N ASN A 110 19.69 4.40 -6.69
CA ASN A 110 20.44 5.45 -7.39
C ASN A 110 19.57 6.37 -8.27
N ILE A 111 18.35 6.71 -7.80
CA ILE A 111 17.44 7.60 -8.54
C ILE A 111 17.89 9.06 -8.31
N ARG A 112 18.31 9.72 -9.39
CA ARG A 112 18.78 11.12 -9.36
C ARG A 112 17.70 12.11 -8.91
N ASN A 113 16.48 12.00 -9.44
CA ASN A 113 15.37 12.91 -9.13
C ASN A 113 14.62 12.54 -7.82
N ARG A 114 15.30 11.84 -6.90
CA ARG A 114 14.72 11.57 -5.58
C ARG A 114 14.52 12.91 -4.87
N GLN A 115 13.42 13.05 -4.13
CA GLN A 115 13.03 14.28 -3.43
C GLN A 115 13.92 14.55 -2.19
N ALA A 116 15.24 14.45 -2.35
CA ALA A 116 16.23 14.59 -1.28
C ALA A 116 16.06 15.93 -0.56
N GLY A 117 16.16 15.90 0.78
CA GLY A 117 15.96 17.06 1.63
C GLY A 117 14.50 17.48 1.83
N LYS A 118 13.53 16.89 1.12
CA LYS A 118 12.10 17.16 1.36
C LYS A 118 11.62 16.40 2.59
N LYS A 119 10.68 17.02 3.31
CA LYS A 119 9.99 16.42 4.46
C LYS A 119 8.99 15.36 3.98
N CYS A 120 9.01 14.21 4.65
CA CYS A 120 8.04 13.15 4.53
C CYS A 120 7.51 12.79 5.92
N GLY A 121 6.44 13.47 6.34
CA GLY A 121 5.98 13.44 7.72
C GLY A 121 7.08 13.95 8.67
N ARG A 122 7.50 13.11 9.61
CA ARG A 122 8.60 13.40 10.55
C ARG A 122 9.99 13.07 9.99
N TYR A 123 10.08 12.48 8.79
CA TYR A 123 11.34 12.05 8.20
C TYR A 123 11.83 13.02 7.12
N ILE A 124 13.14 13.01 6.84
CA ILE A 124 13.76 13.73 5.72
C ILE A 124 14.23 12.69 4.70
N VAL A 125 13.91 12.91 3.42
CA VAL A 125 14.34 12.01 2.34
C VAL A 125 15.85 12.14 2.14
N PRO A 126 16.62 11.04 2.19
CA PRO A 126 18.08 11.04 2.09
C PRO A 126 18.63 11.14 0.66
#